data_AF-A0A7X1WH96-F1
#
_entry.id   AF-A0A7X1WH96-F1
#
_cell.length_a   1.000
_cell.length_b   1.000
_cell.length_c   1.000
_cell.angle_alpha   90.00
_cell.angle_beta   90.00
_cell.angle_gamma   90.00
#
_symmetry.space_group_name_H-M   'P 1'
#
loop_
_entity.id
_entity.type
_entity.pdbx_description
1 polymer ?
#
loop_
_entity_poly.entity_id
_entity_poly.type
_entity_poly.pdbx_seq_one_letter_code
_entity_poly.pdbx_strand_id
1 'polypeptide(L)'
;PLRFQGQYFDTETGLHYNRYRYYDPQVGRFISKDPIGFAGGLNVYAYAPNPVGWVDPFGLSSCPCERDCEKILADAGLDVDTHSNLTKRNKGTQYDSHHIYQDNTVASVPGYNRNSAIAITLQGRNADRTTRGSQHYNASQAQNNSSSGGLVGSETVVAFKALRSAGIGSHESKCAVLKARGYLGGLGASAGTTTNLPQNRRGR
;
A
#
# COMPACT_ATOMS: atom_id res chain seq x y z
N PRO A 1 5.65 -10.75 25.54
CA PRO A 1 6.14 -9.79 24.50
C PRO A 1 5.06 -9.33 23.49
N LEU A 2 3.98 -10.10 23.28
CA LEU A 2 2.84 -9.69 22.44
C LEU A 2 1.70 -9.12 23.29
N ARG A 3 0.99 -8.12 22.74
CA ARG A 3 -0.20 -7.47 23.33
C ARG A 3 -1.42 -7.71 22.44
N PHE A 4 -2.54 -7.06 22.79
CA PHE A 4 -3.81 -7.20 22.08
C PHE A 4 -3.61 -7.05 20.56
N GLN A 5 -4.12 -8.02 19.80
CA GLN A 5 -4.08 -8.06 18.34
C GLN A 5 -2.67 -8.13 17.71
N GLY A 6 -1.68 -8.69 18.40
CA GLY A 6 -0.33 -8.93 17.82
C GLY A 6 0.60 -7.73 17.86
N GLN A 7 0.25 -6.69 18.63
CA GLN A 7 1.10 -5.52 18.85
C GLN A 7 2.35 -5.90 19.65
N TYR A 8 3.48 -5.27 19.32
CA TYR A 8 4.71 -5.43 20.08
C TYR A 8 4.76 -4.42 21.21
N PHE A 9 4.98 -4.89 22.44
CA PHE A 9 5.12 -4.01 23.61
C PHE A 9 6.53 -3.44 23.66
N ASP A 10 6.63 -2.12 23.60
CA ASP A 10 7.87 -1.42 23.91
C ASP A 10 7.92 -1.12 25.42
N THR A 11 8.84 -1.80 26.10
CA THR A 11 9.00 -1.71 27.57
C THR A 11 9.58 -0.38 28.03
N GLU A 12 10.31 0.35 27.18
CA GLU A 12 10.92 1.63 27.55
C GLU A 12 9.89 2.77 27.55
N THR A 13 8.93 2.72 26.62
CA THR A 13 7.94 3.79 26.43
C THR A 13 6.54 3.43 26.93
N GLY A 14 6.26 2.16 27.17
CA GLY A 14 4.92 1.66 27.52
C GLY A 14 3.95 1.64 26.34
N LEU A 15 4.41 2.00 25.13
CA LEU A 15 3.61 2.07 23.92
C LEU A 15 3.56 0.72 23.20
N HIS A 16 2.54 0.57 22.35
CA HIS A 16 2.33 -0.63 21.57
C HIS A 16 2.65 -0.34 20.10
N TYR A 17 3.70 -0.95 19.58
CA TYR A 17 4.03 -0.81 18.17
C TYR A 17 3.06 -1.62 17.31
N ASN A 18 2.30 -0.91 16.47
CA ASN A 18 1.39 -1.50 15.50
C ASN A 18 1.83 -1.13 14.09
N ARG A 19 2.95 -1.74 13.67
CA ARG A 19 3.46 -1.81 12.29
C ARG A 19 3.87 -0.47 11.65
N TYR A 20 3.00 0.53 11.63
CA TYR A 20 3.23 1.85 11.03
C TYR A 20 3.09 2.98 12.04
N ARG A 21 2.47 2.69 13.19
CA ARG A 21 2.17 3.68 14.21
C ARG A 21 2.35 3.07 15.59
N TYR A 22 2.72 3.92 16.54
CA TYR A 22 2.71 3.59 17.96
C TYR A 22 1.32 3.88 18.52
N TYR A 23 0.73 2.88 19.14
CA TYR A 23 -0.56 2.92 19.81
C TYR A 23 -0.33 3.11 21.31
N ASP A 24 -1.02 4.09 21.88
CA ASP A 24 -1.06 4.29 23.32
C ASP A 24 -2.28 3.52 23.89
N PRO A 25 -2.06 2.44 24.64
CA PRO A 25 -3.16 1.66 25.22
C PRO A 25 -3.89 2.39 26.36
N GLN A 26 -3.27 3.37 27.04
CA GLN A 26 -3.91 4.13 28.11
C GLN A 26 -4.95 5.10 27.54
N VAL A 27 -4.65 5.70 26.38
CA VAL A 27 -5.51 6.70 25.72
C VAL A 27 -6.38 6.08 24.62
N GLY A 28 -6.05 4.87 24.17
CA GLY A 28 -6.85 4.13 23.20
C GLY A 28 -6.71 4.63 21.75
N ARG A 29 -5.56 5.23 21.39
CA ARG A 29 -5.35 5.86 20.07
C ARG A 29 -3.90 5.79 19.61
N PHE A 30 -3.67 6.07 18.33
CA PHE A 30 -2.31 6.26 17.83
C PHE A 30 -1.75 7.62 18.28
N ILE A 31 -0.46 7.66 18.59
CA ILE A 31 0.23 8.91 18.96
C ILE A 31 0.70 9.70 17.73
N SER A 32 0.78 9.05 16.57
CA SER A 32 1.09 9.66 15.28
C SER A 32 -0.14 9.71 14.36
N LYS A 33 -0.20 10.75 13.53
CA LYS A 33 -1.23 10.89 12.49
C LYS A 33 -1.15 9.73 11.51
N ASP A 34 -2.28 9.28 11.00
CA ASP A 34 -2.37 8.26 9.96
C ASP A 34 -1.51 8.67 8.75
N PRO A 35 -0.53 7.84 8.32
CA PRO A 35 0.28 8.10 7.13
C PRO A 35 -0.52 8.29 5.83
N ILE A 36 -1.76 7.77 5.77
CA ILE A 36 -2.68 7.97 4.65
C ILE A 36 -3.67 9.13 4.87
N GLY A 37 -3.55 9.86 5.98
CA GLY A 37 -4.34 11.05 6.30
C GLY A 37 -5.83 10.76 6.41
N PHE A 38 -6.66 11.70 5.94
CA PHE A 38 -8.12 11.56 5.99
C PHE A 38 -8.68 10.41 5.13
N ALA A 39 -7.86 9.80 4.28
CA ALA A 39 -8.26 8.59 3.56
C ALA A 39 -8.43 7.38 4.49
N GLY A 40 -7.86 7.43 5.70
CA GLY A 40 -8.09 6.45 6.78
C GLY A 40 -9.30 6.77 7.67
N GLY A 41 -10.01 7.87 7.41
CA GLY A 41 -11.14 8.34 8.21
C GLY A 41 -10.92 9.75 8.76
N LEU A 42 -11.99 10.37 9.28
CA LEU A 42 -11.96 11.74 9.79
C LEU A 42 -11.04 11.91 11.02
N ASN A 43 -10.92 10.87 11.85
CA ASN A 43 -10.03 10.88 12.99
C ASN A 43 -8.69 10.21 12.63
N VAL A 44 -7.70 11.03 12.26
CA VAL A 44 -6.36 10.58 11.86
C VAL A 44 -5.55 9.93 12.99
N TYR A 45 -6.00 9.97 14.24
CA TYR A 45 -5.37 9.30 15.38
C TYR A 45 -6.12 8.03 15.80
N ALA A 46 -7.28 7.73 15.20
CA ALA A 46 -8.08 6.58 15.60
C ALA A 46 -7.38 5.25 15.31
N TYR A 47 -7.50 4.32 16.24
CA TYR A 47 -7.06 2.93 16.08
C TYR A 47 -8.05 2.13 15.22
N ALA A 48 -9.30 2.06 15.65
CA ALA A 48 -10.42 1.49 14.89
C ALA A 48 -11.73 2.17 15.35
N PRO A 49 -12.78 2.27 14.52
CA PRO A 49 -14.10 2.80 14.89
C PRO A 49 -14.72 2.05 16.06
N ASN A 50 -14.48 0.73 16.17
CA ASN A 50 -14.88 -0.05 17.33
C ASN A 50 -13.80 -1.12 17.65
N PRO A 51 -12.92 -0.88 18.65
CA PRO A 51 -11.79 -1.76 18.96
C PRO A 51 -12.18 -3.14 19.53
N VAL A 52 -13.46 -3.36 19.87
CA VAL A 52 -13.97 -4.66 20.36
C VAL A 52 -14.37 -5.59 19.22
N GLY A 53 -14.79 -5.05 18.08
CA GLY A 53 -15.19 -5.83 16.89
C GLY A 53 -14.31 -5.62 15.66
N TRP A 54 -13.39 -4.65 15.70
CA TRP A 54 -12.63 -4.19 14.54
C TRP A 54 -11.13 -4.22 14.87
N VAL A 55 -10.35 -4.74 13.92
CA VAL A 55 -8.89 -4.77 13.98
C VAL A 55 -8.36 -3.78 12.95
N ASP A 56 -7.28 -3.07 13.26
CA ASP A 56 -6.45 -2.38 12.26
C ASP A 56 -5.09 -3.10 12.16
N PRO A 57 -5.01 -4.23 11.41
CA PRO A 57 -3.79 -5.05 11.31
C PRO A 57 -2.63 -4.31 10.63
N PHE A 58 -2.94 -3.20 9.97
CA PHE A 58 -1.99 -2.44 9.18
C PHE A 58 -1.76 -1.05 9.73
N GLY A 59 -2.43 -0.58 10.78
CA GLY A 59 -2.25 0.77 11.29
C GLY A 59 -2.54 1.86 10.25
N LEU A 60 -3.38 1.58 9.24
CA LEU A 60 -3.72 2.48 8.12
C LEU A 60 -5.24 2.68 8.01
N SER A 61 -5.96 2.50 9.12
CA SER A 61 -7.42 2.38 9.29
C SER A 61 -7.97 0.96 9.16
N SER A 62 -8.82 0.56 10.11
CA SER A 62 -9.67 -0.62 10.01
C SER A 62 -10.65 -0.44 8.85
N CYS A 63 -10.54 -1.30 7.84
CA CYS A 63 -11.50 -1.37 6.76
C CYS A 63 -12.57 -2.41 7.09
N PRO A 64 -13.84 -2.20 6.73
CA PRO A 64 -14.77 -3.31 6.54
C PRO A 64 -14.38 -4.21 5.34
N CYS A 65 -13.39 -3.82 4.53
CA CYS A 65 -13.23 -4.25 3.14
C CYS A 65 -12.57 -5.62 2.89
N GLU A 66 -12.26 -6.44 3.89
CA GLU A 66 -11.78 -7.79 3.57
C GLU A 66 -12.89 -8.64 2.91
N ARG A 67 -14.17 -8.30 3.11
CA ARG A 67 -15.27 -9.10 2.56
C ARG A 67 -15.54 -8.92 1.06
N ASP A 68 -15.06 -7.86 0.40
CA ASP A 68 -15.43 -7.60 -1.01
C ASP A 68 -14.43 -6.73 -1.80
N CYS A 69 -13.13 -6.79 -1.50
CA CYS A 69 -12.13 -5.99 -2.25
C CYS A 69 -12.12 -6.31 -3.76
N GLU A 70 -12.44 -7.54 -4.16
CA GLU A 70 -12.59 -7.91 -5.57
C GLU A 70 -13.75 -7.17 -6.23
N LYS A 71 -14.89 -7.07 -5.52
CA LYS A 71 -16.07 -6.36 -5.99
C LYS A 71 -15.81 -4.85 -6.09
N ILE A 72 -15.18 -4.24 -5.10
CA ILE A 72 -14.82 -2.81 -5.13
C ILE A 72 -13.95 -2.49 -6.34
N LEU A 73 -12.95 -3.32 -6.63
CA LEU A 73 -12.07 -3.13 -7.78
C LEU A 73 -12.83 -3.35 -9.10
N ALA A 74 -13.70 -4.36 -9.17
CA ALA A 74 -14.52 -4.66 -10.34
C ALA A 74 -15.54 -3.55 -10.66
N ASP A 75 -16.26 -3.05 -9.65
CA ASP A 75 -17.24 -1.96 -9.77
C ASP A 75 -16.57 -0.66 -10.24
N ALA A 76 -15.31 -0.44 -9.84
CA ALA A 76 -14.49 0.68 -10.30
C ALA A 76 -13.85 0.45 -11.68
N GLY A 77 -14.02 -0.73 -12.30
CA GLY A 77 -13.39 -1.09 -13.57
C GLY A 77 -11.86 -1.21 -13.50
N LEU A 78 -11.31 -1.47 -12.30
CA LEU A 78 -9.88 -1.56 -12.06
C LEU A 78 -9.41 -3.01 -12.09
N ASP A 79 -8.67 -3.36 -13.14
CA ASP A 79 -8.07 -4.68 -13.29
C ASP A 79 -6.78 -4.78 -12.47
N VAL A 80 -6.77 -5.68 -11.49
CA VAL A 80 -5.63 -5.94 -10.58
C VAL A 80 -5.28 -7.41 -10.61
N ASP A 81 -4.10 -7.72 -11.12
CA ASP A 81 -3.60 -9.08 -11.35
C ASP A 81 -2.07 -9.06 -11.43
N THR A 82 -1.45 -10.19 -11.72
CA THR A 82 -0.01 -10.29 -11.94
C THR A 82 0.44 -9.38 -13.10
N HIS A 83 1.62 -8.79 -12.96
CA HIS A 83 2.19 -7.91 -13.98
C HIS A 83 2.24 -8.57 -15.37
N SER A 84 2.61 -9.85 -15.44
CA SER A 84 2.69 -10.56 -16.72
C SER A 84 1.33 -10.75 -17.40
N ASN A 85 0.27 -11.04 -16.65
CA ASN A 85 -1.08 -11.15 -17.19
C ASN A 85 -1.59 -9.79 -17.69
N LEU A 86 -1.43 -8.73 -16.89
CA LEU A 86 -1.87 -7.39 -17.28
C LEU A 86 -1.11 -6.87 -18.51
N THR A 87 0.19 -7.10 -18.59
CA THR A 87 0.99 -6.72 -19.76
C THR A 87 0.52 -7.43 -21.03
N LYS A 88 0.13 -8.71 -20.93
CA LYS A 88 -0.43 -9.46 -22.07
C LYS A 88 -1.82 -8.93 -22.46
N ARG A 89 -2.70 -8.70 -21.48
CA ARG A 89 -4.08 -8.23 -21.70
C ARG A 89 -4.14 -6.82 -22.29
N ASN A 90 -3.25 -5.93 -21.85
CA ASN A 90 -3.24 -4.54 -22.30
C ASN A 90 -2.39 -4.29 -23.56
N LYS A 91 -1.81 -5.34 -24.16
CA LYS A 91 -0.94 -5.22 -25.34
C LYS A 91 -1.68 -4.53 -26.49
N GLY A 92 -1.15 -3.41 -26.96
CA GLY A 92 -1.73 -2.62 -28.06
C GLY A 92 -2.81 -1.64 -27.65
N THR A 93 -3.11 -1.52 -26.35
CA THR A 93 -4.05 -0.52 -25.81
C THR A 93 -3.30 0.72 -25.30
N GLN A 94 -4.04 1.73 -24.81
CA GLN A 94 -3.47 2.90 -24.13
C GLN A 94 -3.13 2.65 -22.65
N TYR A 95 -3.41 1.46 -22.14
CA TYR A 95 -3.23 1.09 -20.75
C TYR A 95 -1.95 0.29 -20.55
N ASP A 96 -1.32 0.49 -19.40
CA ASP A 96 -0.09 -0.18 -19.00
C ASP A 96 -0.28 -0.85 -17.64
N SER A 97 0.47 -1.92 -17.41
CA SER A 97 0.55 -2.54 -16.09
C SER A 97 1.47 -1.72 -15.18
N HIS A 98 0.97 -1.36 -14.00
CA HIS A 98 1.71 -0.63 -12.99
C HIS A 98 1.89 -1.49 -11.74
N HIS A 99 3.14 -1.79 -11.36
CA HIS A 99 3.41 -2.52 -10.11
C HIS A 99 2.98 -1.68 -8.90
N ILE A 100 2.16 -2.28 -8.03
CA ILE A 100 1.64 -1.58 -6.84
C ILE A 100 2.78 -1.25 -5.87
N TYR A 101 3.65 -2.23 -5.60
CA TYR A 101 4.95 -1.99 -4.97
C TYR A 101 5.98 -1.76 -6.06
N GLN A 102 6.81 -0.73 -5.92
CA GLN A 102 7.86 -0.47 -6.90
C GLN A 102 8.83 -1.66 -6.94
N ASP A 103 9.02 -2.25 -8.12
CA ASP A 103 9.78 -3.49 -8.34
C ASP A 103 11.16 -3.47 -7.64
N ASN A 104 11.95 -2.41 -7.86
CA ASN A 104 13.28 -2.28 -7.28
C ASN A 104 13.28 -2.25 -5.73
N THR A 105 12.18 -1.80 -5.10
CA THR A 105 12.06 -1.75 -3.64
C THR A 105 11.92 -3.15 -3.05
N VAL A 106 11.04 -3.96 -3.63
CA VAL A 106 10.69 -5.29 -3.11
C VAL A 106 11.54 -6.42 -3.70
N ALA A 107 12.45 -6.10 -4.62
CA ALA A 107 13.36 -7.07 -5.23
C ALA A 107 14.25 -7.84 -4.21
N SER A 108 14.47 -7.29 -3.01
CA SER A 108 15.22 -7.97 -1.93
C SER A 108 14.41 -9.01 -1.16
N VAL A 109 13.09 -9.08 -1.37
CA VAL A 109 12.22 -10.04 -0.69
C VAL A 109 12.48 -11.44 -1.26
N PRO A 110 12.82 -12.46 -0.43
CA PRO A 110 13.04 -13.82 -0.91
C PRO A 110 11.85 -14.36 -1.70
N GLY A 111 12.11 -14.97 -2.86
CA GLY A 111 11.06 -15.53 -3.73
C GLY A 111 10.26 -14.49 -4.52
N TYR A 112 10.57 -13.20 -4.41
CA TYR A 112 9.93 -12.16 -5.21
C TYR A 112 10.20 -12.37 -6.70
N ASN A 113 9.15 -12.24 -7.51
CA ASN A 113 9.22 -12.29 -8.95
C ASN A 113 8.40 -11.16 -9.57
N ARG A 114 9.05 -10.29 -10.34
CA ARG A 114 8.42 -9.15 -11.01
C ARG A 114 7.20 -9.51 -11.85
N ASN A 115 7.20 -10.66 -12.52
CA ASN A 115 6.12 -11.08 -13.42
C ASN A 115 4.89 -11.57 -12.67
N SER A 116 5.10 -12.14 -11.48
CA SER A 116 4.05 -12.63 -10.58
C SER A 116 3.61 -11.58 -9.56
N ALA A 117 4.37 -10.50 -9.40
CA ALA A 117 4.02 -9.39 -8.54
C ALA A 117 2.71 -8.72 -8.98
N ILE A 118 1.89 -8.36 -8.00
CA ILE A 118 0.60 -7.73 -8.24
C ILE A 118 0.80 -6.33 -8.80
N ALA A 119 0.09 -6.08 -9.90
CA ALA A 119 0.02 -4.83 -10.61
C ALA A 119 -1.44 -4.42 -10.82
N ILE A 120 -1.64 -3.17 -11.21
CA ILE A 120 -2.93 -2.59 -11.57
C ILE A 120 -2.83 -2.01 -12.98
N THR A 121 -3.91 -2.14 -13.75
CA THR A 121 -4.02 -1.49 -15.06
C THR A 121 -4.26 0.02 -14.86
N LEU A 122 -3.35 0.85 -15.38
CA LEU A 122 -3.47 2.30 -15.37
C LEU A 122 -3.35 2.83 -16.80
N GLN A 123 -3.98 3.97 -17.08
CA GLN A 123 -3.77 4.65 -18.37
C GLN A 123 -2.29 5.06 -18.50
N GLY A 124 -1.62 4.50 -19.51
CA GLY A 124 -0.22 4.75 -19.82
C GLY A 124 -0.02 5.95 -20.75
N ARG A 125 -0.91 6.09 -21.73
CA ARG A 125 -0.89 7.17 -22.73
C ARG A 125 -2.17 7.99 -22.69
N ASN A 126 -2.01 9.30 -22.84
CA ASN A 126 -3.10 10.25 -23.00
C ASN A 126 -3.66 10.21 -24.43
N ALA A 127 -4.78 10.90 -24.66
CA ALA A 127 -5.43 10.99 -25.98
C ALA A 127 -4.50 11.58 -27.05
N ASP A 128 -3.59 12.48 -26.67
CA ASP A 128 -2.56 13.09 -27.53
C ASP A 128 -1.31 12.20 -27.73
N ARG A 129 -1.35 10.94 -27.27
CA ARG A 129 -0.26 9.95 -27.29
C ARG A 129 0.95 10.29 -26.41
N THR A 130 0.87 11.35 -25.61
CA THR A 130 1.90 11.64 -24.59
C THR A 130 1.74 10.72 -23.37
N THR A 131 2.79 10.58 -22.58
CA THR A 131 2.77 9.81 -21.32
C THR A 131 2.75 10.71 -20.09
N ARG A 132 3.20 11.96 -20.20
CA ARG A 132 3.30 12.87 -19.06
C ARG A 132 1.91 13.23 -18.56
N GLY A 133 1.70 13.11 -17.25
CA GLY A 133 0.41 13.38 -16.60
C GLY A 133 -0.60 12.24 -16.72
N SER A 134 -0.28 11.13 -17.41
CA SER A 134 -1.12 9.93 -17.40
C SER A 134 -1.18 9.30 -16.01
N GLN A 135 -2.17 8.44 -15.77
CA GLN A 135 -2.33 7.77 -14.47
C GLN A 135 -1.08 6.96 -14.10
N HIS A 136 -0.52 6.21 -15.06
CA HIS A 136 0.71 5.42 -14.85
C HIS A 136 1.91 6.32 -14.54
N TYR A 137 2.05 7.44 -15.25
CA TYR A 137 3.10 8.42 -14.99
C TYR A 137 2.99 9.02 -13.58
N ASN A 138 1.80 9.45 -13.18
CA ASN A 138 1.58 10.06 -11.87
C ASN A 138 1.85 9.07 -10.72
N ALA A 139 1.43 7.81 -10.85
CA ALA A 139 1.76 6.75 -9.90
C ALA A 139 3.28 6.54 -9.79
N SER A 140 3.95 6.41 -10.93
CA SER A 140 5.40 6.19 -11.01
C SER A 140 6.18 7.36 -10.40
N GLN A 141 5.77 8.59 -10.67
CA GLN A 141 6.39 9.78 -10.08
C GLN A 141 6.19 9.84 -8.57
N ALA A 142 4.99 9.48 -8.07
CA ALA A 142 4.73 9.44 -6.63
C ALA A 142 5.55 8.36 -5.92
N GLN A 143 5.73 7.19 -6.53
CA GLN A 143 6.66 6.18 -6.02
C GLN A 143 8.10 6.73 -6.03
N ASN A 144 8.59 7.24 -7.16
CA ASN A 144 9.99 7.68 -7.29
C ASN A 144 10.37 8.84 -6.36
N ASN A 145 9.43 9.75 -6.06
CA ASN A 145 9.67 10.93 -5.23
C ASN A 145 9.39 10.72 -3.73
N SER A 146 9.03 9.51 -3.31
CA SER A 146 8.76 9.23 -1.90
C SER A 146 10.03 9.34 -1.05
N SER A 147 9.96 10.08 0.05
CA SER A 147 10.98 10.13 1.10
C SER A 147 10.90 8.96 2.09
N SER A 148 9.84 8.14 1.99
CA SER A 148 9.62 6.96 2.82
C SER A 148 9.94 5.67 2.06
N GLY A 149 10.51 4.68 2.74
CA GLY A 149 10.83 3.37 2.17
C GLY A 149 11.62 2.49 3.13
N GLY A 150 12.27 1.45 2.62
CA GLY A 150 13.21 0.60 3.36
C GLY A 150 12.56 -0.53 4.17
N LEU A 151 11.24 -0.52 4.31
CA LEU A 151 10.44 -1.58 4.89
C LEU A 151 9.22 -1.84 4.00
N VAL A 152 8.78 -3.10 3.89
CA VAL A 152 7.50 -3.46 3.22
C VAL A 152 6.35 -2.69 3.85
N GLY A 153 6.46 -2.43 5.15
CA GLY A 153 5.77 -1.39 5.88
C GLY A 153 5.66 -0.12 5.04
N SER A 154 6.65 0.75 5.16
CA SER A 154 6.76 2.02 4.45
C SER A 154 6.33 1.96 2.99
N GLU A 155 6.76 0.95 2.23
CA GLU A 155 6.39 0.80 0.81
C GLU A 155 4.89 0.62 0.57
N THR A 156 4.14 0.07 1.52
CA THR A 156 2.67 -0.02 1.45
C THR A 156 2.04 1.38 1.45
N VAL A 157 2.58 2.30 2.25
CA VAL A 157 2.11 3.69 2.30
C VAL A 157 2.48 4.40 1.00
N VAL A 158 3.68 4.14 0.48
CA VAL A 158 4.11 4.68 -0.81
C VAL A 158 3.20 4.20 -1.94
N ALA A 159 2.90 2.90 -1.98
CA ALA A 159 1.98 2.30 -2.94
C ALA A 159 0.59 2.93 -2.89
N PHE A 160 0.03 3.09 -1.68
CA PHE A 160 -1.27 3.74 -1.50
C PHE A 160 -1.26 5.19 -2.02
N LYS A 161 -0.26 5.99 -1.63
CA LYS A 161 -0.14 7.39 -2.09
C LYS A 161 0.06 7.48 -3.60
N ALA A 162 0.76 6.53 -4.20
CA ALA A 162 0.95 6.47 -5.64
C ALA A 162 -0.36 6.25 -6.39
N LEU A 163 -1.19 5.30 -5.96
CA LEU A 163 -2.51 5.08 -6.55
C LEU A 163 -3.43 6.28 -6.38
N ARG A 164 -3.42 6.92 -5.21
CA ARG A 164 -4.14 8.19 -4.98
C ARG A 164 -3.68 9.30 -5.93
N SER A 165 -2.37 9.39 -6.19
CA SER A 165 -1.81 10.37 -7.13
C SER A 165 -2.17 10.09 -8.59
N ALA A 166 -2.46 8.82 -8.92
CA ALA A 166 -3.02 8.42 -10.21
C ALA A 166 -4.53 8.65 -10.33
N GLY A 167 -5.18 9.22 -9.30
CA GLY A 167 -6.62 9.49 -9.29
C GLY A 167 -7.48 8.29 -8.87
N ILE A 168 -6.88 7.18 -8.44
CA ILE A 168 -7.62 6.02 -7.95
C ILE A 168 -8.25 6.33 -6.59
N GLY A 169 -9.52 5.98 -6.40
CA GLY A 169 -10.27 6.20 -5.15
C GLY A 169 -9.60 5.58 -3.90
N SER A 170 -9.97 6.04 -2.71
CA SER A 170 -9.30 5.60 -1.47
C SER A 170 -9.59 4.15 -1.12
N HIS A 171 -10.80 3.68 -1.37
CA HIS A 171 -11.21 2.30 -1.11
C HIS A 171 -10.53 1.34 -2.09
N GLU A 172 -10.50 1.71 -3.36
CA GLU A 172 -9.89 0.98 -4.46
C GLU A 172 -8.37 0.89 -4.27
N SER A 173 -7.73 2.03 -3.95
CA SER A 173 -6.29 2.07 -3.65
C SER A 173 -5.94 1.15 -2.49
N LYS A 174 -6.78 1.14 -1.44
CA LYS A 174 -6.59 0.26 -0.29
C LYS A 174 -6.73 -1.22 -0.67
N CYS A 175 -7.76 -1.58 -1.43
CA CYS A 175 -7.96 -2.95 -1.90
C CYS A 175 -6.84 -3.45 -2.80
N ALA A 176 -6.37 -2.62 -3.73
CA ALA A 176 -5.24 -2.95 -4.60
C ALA A 176 -3.96 -3.19 -3.76
N VAL A 177 -3.68 -2.32 -2.80
CA VAL A 177 -2.53 -2.46 -1.89
C VAL A 177 -2.64 -3.68 -0.98
N LEU A 178 -3.84 -4.01 -0.49
CA LEU A 178 -4.09 -5.23 0.29
C LEU A 178 -3.81 -6.50 -0.54
N LYS A 179 -4.28 -6.55 -1.79
CA LYS A 179 -4.01 -7.68 -2.69
C LYS A 179 -2.51 -7.84 -2.95
N ALA A 180 -1.80 -6.74 -3.24
CA ALA A 180 -0.35 -6.76 -3.42
C ALA A 180 0.42 -7.14 -2.15
N ARG A 181 -0.08 -6.73 -0.98
CA ARG A 181 0.46 -7.13 0.30
C ARG A 181 0.28 -8.63 0.56
N GLY A 182 -0.87 -9.19 0.19
CA GLY A 182 -1.14 -10.62 0.29
C GLY A 182 -0.10 -11.45 -0.47
N TYR A 183 0.28 -11.01 -1.68
CA TYR A 183 1.36 -11.63 -2.45
C TYR A 183 2.70 -11.64 -1.69
N LEU A 184 3.14 -10.49 -1.16
CA LEU A 184 4.39 -10.43 -0.37
C LEU A 184 4.29 -11.24 0.93
N GLY A 185 3.12 -11.27 1.56
CA GLY A 185 2.84 -12.09 2.74
C GLY A 185 2.94 -13.59 2.45
N GLY A 186 2.49 -14.04 1.27
CA GLY A 186 2.66 -15.41 0.80
C GLY A 186 4.12 -15.81 0.58
N LEU A 187 5.02 -14.83 0.40
CA LEU A 187 6.47 -15.02 0.36
C LEU A 187 7.13 -14.95 1.76
N GLY A 188 6.33 -14.83 2.82
CA GLY A 188 6.83 -14.69 4.19
C GLY A 188 7.23 -13.27 4.58
N ALA A 189 6.96 -12.26 3.75
CA ALA A 189 7.28 -10.87 4.07
C ALA A 189 6.26 -10.27 5.06
N SER A 190 6.76 -9.74 6.16
CA SER A 190 6.00 -8.90 7.09
C SER A 190 6.26 -7.43 6.80
N ALA A 191 5.68 -6.48 7.56
CA ALA A 191 6.03 -5.07 7.35
C ALA A 191 7.42 -4.72 7.79
N GLY A 192 7.93 -5.43 8.80
CA GLY A 192 9.30 -5.26 9.26
C GLY A 192 10.31 -5.86 8.30
N THR A 193 9.86 -6.53 7.23
CA THR A 193 10.76 -7.04 6.19
C THR A 193 11.40 -5.87 5.46
N THR A 194 12.73 -5.85 5.47
CA THR A 194 13.56 -4.85 4.81
C THR A 194 13.37 -4.86 3.29
N THR A 195 13.19 -3.68 2.73
CA THR A 195 13.15 -3.45 1.28
C THR A 195 14.34 -2.59 0.86
N ASN A 196 14.67 -2.62 -0.43
CA ASN A 196 15.65 -1.71 -0.98
C ASN A 196 15.11 -0.28 -1.00
N LEU A 197 15.96 0.68 -0.68
CA LEU A 197 15.73 2.09 -0.99
C LEU A 197 16.27 2.37 -2.41
N PRO A 198 15.42 2.73 -3.39
CA PRO A 198 15.85 3.11 -4.73
C PRO A 198 16.79 4.32 -4.66
N GLN A 199 17.79 4.38 -5.54
CA GLN A 199 18.76 5.49 -5.57
C GLN A 199 18.08 6.86 -5.65
N ASN A 200 16.99 6.97 -6.42
CA ASN A 200 16.21 8.21 -6.56
C ASN A 200 15.52 8.67 -5.26
N ARG A 201 15.41 7.79 -4.24
CA ARG A 201 14.85 8.09 -2.92
C ARG A 201 15.93 8.25 -1.83
N ARG A 202 17.20 8.01 -2.16
CA ARG A 202 18.33 8.17 -1.23
C ARG A 202 18.79 9.63 -1.26
N GLY A 203 18.29 10.43 -0.32
CA GLY A 203 18.71 11.82 -0.13
C GLY A 203 17.90 12.83 -0.93
N ARG A 204 16.80 13.29 -0.32
CA ARG A 204 16.32 14.67 -0.42
C ARG A 204 16.09 15.18 0.99
#